data_AF-A0A959V9J4-F1
#
_entry.id   AF-A0A959V9J4-F1
#
_cell.length_a   1.000
_cell.length_b   1.000
_cell.length_c   1.000
_cell.angle_alpha   90.00
_cell.angle_beta   90.00
_cell.angle_gamma   90.00
#
_symmetry.space_group_name_H-M   'P 1'
#
loop_
_entity.id
_entity.type
_entity.pdbx_description
1 polymer ?
#
loop_
_entity_poly.entity_id
_entity_poly.type
_entity_poly.pdbx_seq_one_letter_code
_entity_poly.pdbx_strand_id
1 'polypeptide(L)'
;EEALRNERRTILSAFWNAGLDVREHLEEFVSCAIEGDAAECLECLTVIENQEIWPEKAVRTSVLRVGKASEREDDPYKAGLLAELREHLNERLGK
;
A
#
# COMPACT_ATOMS: atom_id res chain seq x y z
N GLU A 1 -9.16 4.14 -16.37
CA GLU A 1 -9.18 3.45 -17.68
C GLU A 1 -8.28 2.23 -17.61
N GLU A 2 -8.66 1.13 -18.26
CA GLU A 2 -7.93 -0.15 -18.23
C GLU A 2 -6.57 -0.09 -18.93
N ALA A 3 -6.40 0.87 -19.84
CA ALA A 3 -5.19 1.07 -20.65
C ALA A 3 -3.92 1.44 -19.87
N LEU A 4 -4.03 1.85 -18.59
CA LEU A 4 -2.89 2.25 -17.77
C LEU A 4 -2.51 1.23 -16.68
N ARG A 5 -3.21 0.07 -16.62
CA ARG A 5 -2.93 -0.93 -15.59
C ARG A 5 -1.54 -1.55 -15.75
N ASN A 6 -1.06 -1.72 -16.98
CA ASN A 6 0.26 -2.29 -17.24
C ASN A 6 1.40 -1.35 -16.82
N GLU A 7 1.11 -0.07 -16.76
CA GLU A 7 2.01 1.03 -16.44
C GLU A 7 2.01 1.35 -14.95
N ARG A 8 1.08 0.80 -14.16
CA ARG A 8 0.97 1.08 -12.71
C ARG A 8 2.27 0.79 -11.98
N ARG A 9 2.95 -0.31 -12.28
CA ARG A 9 4.27 -0.60 -11.68
C ARG A 9 5.29 0.49 -11.97
N THR A 10 5.39 0.93 -13.23
CA THR A 10 6.29 2.03 -13.61
C THR A 10 5.94 3.32 -12.89
N ILE A 11 4.65 3.62 -12.73
CA ILE A 11 4.17 4.80 -12.01
C ILE A 11 4.49 4.70 -10.51
N LEU A 12 4.24 3.54 -9.88
CA LEU A 12 4.54 3.28 -8.46
C LEU A 12 6.04 3.43 -8.18
N SER A 13 6.89 2.83 -9.01
CA SER A 13 8.34 2.98 -8.89
C SER A 13 8.78 4.43 -9.07
N ALA A 14 8.08 5.25 -9.87
CA ALA A 14 8.42 6.65 -10.04
C ALA A 14 8.21 7.48 -8.75
N PHE A 15 7.18 7.18 -7.95
CA PHE A 15 6.98 7.84 -6.65
C PHE A 15 8.16 7.65 -5.71
N TRP A 16 8.67 6.41 -5.62
CA TRP A 16 9.88 6.11 -4.85
C TRP A 16 11.11 6.83 -5.42
N ASN A 17 11.38 6.65 -6.72
CA ASN A 17 12.59 7.18 -7.35
C ASN A 17 12.66 8.72 -7.35
N ALA A 18 11.52 9.40 -7.42
CA ALA A 18 11.46 10.86 -7.41
C ALA A 18 11.30 11.46 -6.01
N GLY A 19 11.11 10.64 -4.96
CA GLY A 19 10.93 11.11 -3.59
C GLY A 19 9.70 12.01 -3.43
N LEU A 20 8.61 11.68 -4.12
CA LEU A 20 7.41 12.51 -4.12
C LEU A 20 6.70 12.47 -2.77
N ASP A 21 6.21 13.61 -2.31
CA ASP A 21 5.36 13.71 -1.14
C ASP A 21 3.96 13.19 -1.47
N VAL A 22 3.61 12.04 -0.89
CA VAL A 22 2.37 11.32 -1.16
C VAL A 22 1.44 11.24 0.06
N ARG A 23 1.67 12.05 1.10
CA ARG A 23 1.01 11.93 2.41
C ARG A 23 -0.52 11.93 2.37
N GLU A 24 -1.10 12.69 1.45
CA GLU A 24 -2.55 12.80 1.29
C GLU A 24 -3.16 11.68 0.45
N HIS A 25 -2.35 10.74 -0.05
CA HIS A 25 -2.75 9.71 -1.02
C HIS A 25 -2.63 8.27 -0.49
N LEU A 26 -2.52 8.08 0.82
CA LEU A 26 -2.34 6.75 1.43
C LEU A 26 -3.42 5.75 0.98
N GLU A 27 -4.67 6.20 0.96
CA GLU A 27 -5.81 5.31 0.68
C GLU A 27 -5.80 4.83 -0.78
N GLU A 28 -5.26 5.62 -1.70
CA GLU A 28 -5.06 5.26 -3.10
C GLU A 28 -3.98 4.19 -3.23
N PHE A 29 -2.82 4.35 -2.59
CA PHE A 29 -1.77 3.31 -2.57
C PHE A 29 -2.26 2.01 -1.93
N VAL A 30 -3.03 2.11 -0.84
CA VAL A 30 -3.65 0.93 -0.20
C VAL A 30 -4.67 0.26 -1.12
N SER A 31 -5.44 1.04 -1.87
CA SER A 31 -6.36 0.48 -2.88
C SER A 31 -5.57 -0.24 -3.99
N CYS A 32 -4.48 0.35 -4.46
CA CYS A 32 -3.57 -0.28 -5.42
C CYS A 32 -3.00 -1.61 -4.89
N ALA A 33 -2.53 -1.64 -3.64
CA ALA A 33 -1.96 -2.84 -3.03
C ALA A 33 -3.00 -3.98 -2.88
N ILE A 34 -4.23 -3.65 -2.51
CA ILE A 34 -5.32 -4.62 -2.35
C ILE A 34 -5.77 -5.17 -3.70
N GLU A 35 -5.97 -4.30 -4.69
CA GLU A 35 -6.54 -4.66 -6.00
C GLU A 35 -5.51 -5.26 -6.97
N GLY A 36 -4.23 -4.93 -6.80
CA GLY A 36 -3.15 -5.30 -7.72
C GLY A 36 -2.61 -6.71 -7.52
N ASP A 37 -1.60 -7.06 -8.31
CA ASP A 37 -0.82 -8.29 -8.10
C ASP A 37 0.20 -8.15 -6.95
N ALA A 38 0.91 -9.23 -6.63
CA ALA A 38 1.91 -9.22 -5.57
C ALA A 38 3.04 -8.19 -5.82
N ALA A 39 3.39 -7.93 -7.08
CA ALA A 39 4.43 -6.96 -7.41
C ALA A 39 3.94 -5.52 -7.21
N GLU A 40 2.70 -5.21 -7.61
CA GLU A 40 2.06 -3.92 -7.30
C GLU A 40 1.92 -3.72 -5.78
N CYS A 41 1.58 -4.76 -5.04
CA CYS A 41 1.51 -4.71 -3.57
C CYS A 41 2.88 -4.38 -2.96
N LEU A 42 3.95 -5.03 -3.44
CA LEU A 42 5.32 -4.77 -2.98
C LEU A 42 5.75 -3.32 -3.27
N GLU A 43 5.49 -2.80 -4.48
CA GLU A 43 5.82 -1.42 -4.83
C GLU A 43 5.02 -0.40 -4.00
N CYS A 44 3.75 -0.70 -3.67
CA CYS A 44 2.98 0.16 -2.77
C CYS A 44 3.55 0.13 -1.35
N LEU A 45 3.93 -1.05 -0.86
CA LEU A 45 4.53 -1.21 0.47
C LEU A 45 5.81 -0.37 0.59
N THR A 46 6.74 -0.45 -0.37
CA THR A 46 7.99 0.30 -0.33
C THR A 46 7.78 1.82 -0.34
N VAL A 47 6.85 2.33 -1.15
CA VAL A 47 6.47 3.75 -1.13
C VAL A 47 5.86 4.14 0.21
N ILE A 48 4.99 3.30 0.77
CA ILE A 48 4.31 3.59 2.04
C ILE A 48 5.29 3.62 3.22
N GLU A 49 6.24 2.70 3.25
CA GLU A 49 7.27 2.59 4.29
C GLU A 49 8.19 3.81 4.30
N ASN A 50 8.53 4.33 3.12
CA ASN A 50 9.39 5.52 2.98
C ASN A 50 8.82 6.75 3.67
N GLN A 51 7.50 6.87 3.66
CA GLN A 51 6.85 8.10 4.06
C GLN A 51 6.84 8.22 5.59
N GLU A 52 7.43 9.30 6.10
CA GLU A 52 7.63 9.46 7.55
C GLU A 52 6.33 9.72 8.31
N ILE A 53 5.38 10.41 7.68
CA ILE A 53 4.17 10.92 8.34
C ILE A 53 2.96 10.59 7.48
N TRP A 54 1.95 9.95 8.09
CA TRP A 54 0.65 9.69 7.46
C TRP A 54 -0.49 10.34 8.27
N PRO A 55 -1.55 10.83 7.63
CA PRO A 55 -2.74 11.30 8.35
C PRO A 55 -3.37 10.17 9.17
N GLU A 56 -3.51 10.34 10.48
CA GLU A 56 -3.96 9.28 11.40
C GLU A 56 -5.28 8.63 10.97
N LYS A 57 -6.23 9.44 10.50
CA LYS A 57 -7.52 8.93 10.00
C LYS A 57 -7.33 7.99 8.81
N ALA A 58 -6.47 8.35 7.85
CA ALA A 58 -6.18 7.52 6.68
C ALA A 58 -5.47 6.22 7.09
N VAL A 59 -4.54 6.27 8.05
CA VAL A 59 -3.87 5.08 8.59
C VAL A 59 -4.87 4.13 9.23
N ARG A 60 -5.77 4.62 10.10
CA ARG A 60 -6.81 3.79 10.75
C ARG A 60 -7.73 3.12 9.73
N THR A 61 -8.18 3.86 8.73
CA THR A 61 -8.99 3.31 7.64
C THR A 61 -8.22 2.22 6.90
N SER A 62 -6.95 2.47 6.58
CA SER A 62 -6.09 1.57 5.83
C SER A 62 -5.80 0.27 6.58
N VAL A 63 -5.47 0.32 7.87
CA VAL A 63 -5.27 -0.88 8.72
C VAL A 63 -6.49 -1.81 8.65
N LEU A 64 -7.70 -1.25 8.75
CA LEU A 64 -8.94 -2.04 8.69
C LEU A 64 -9.17 -2.66 7.30
N ARG A 65 -8.88 -1.92 6.23
CA ARG A 65 -9.05 -2.38 4.84
C ARG A 65 -8.04 -3.48 4.50
N VAL A 66 -6.76 -3.25 4.80
CA VAL A 66 -5.67 -4.18 4.51
C VAL A 66 -5.83 -5.47 5.33
N GLY A 67 -6.23 -5.38 6.60
CA GLY A 67 -6.49 -6.58 7.41
C GLY A 67 -7.57 -7.48 6.82
N LYS A 68 -8.69 -6.91 6.37
CA LYS A 68 -9.75 -7.67 5.70
C LYS A 68 -9.32 -8.25 4.35
N ALA A 69 -8.44 -7.55 3.63
CA ALA A 69 -7.94 -8.01 2.35
C ALA A 69 -6.95 -9.18 2.51
N SER A 70 -5.99 -9.07 3.43
CA SER A 70 -5.02 -10.13 3.74
C SER A 70 -5.71 -11.44 4.15
N GLU A 71 -6.77 -11.38 4.96
CA GLU A 71 -7.53 -12.58 5.38
C GLU A 71 -8.29 -13.28 4.25
N ARG A 72 -8.49 -12.60 3.11
CA ARG A 72 -9.28 -13.07 1.97
C ARG A 72 -8.43 -13.29 0.71
N GLU A 73 -7.13 -13.04 0.80
CA GLU A 73 -6.22 -13.17 -0.33
C GLU A 73 -5.83 -14.64 -0.50
N ASP A 74 -6.01 -15.15 -1.72
CA ASP A 74 -5.76 -16.56 -2.04
C ASP A 74 -4.27 -16.80 -2.32
N ASP A 75 -3.54 -15.79 -2.80
CA ASP A 75 -2.09 -15.85 -2.98
C ASP A 75 -1.37 -15.66 -1.64
N PRO A 76 -0.71 -16.70 -1.07
CA PRO A 76 -0.05 -16.61 0.23
C PRO A 76 1.08 -15.57 0.27
N TYR A 77 1.75 -15.33 -0.85
CA TYR A 77 2.82 -14.35 -0.92
C TYR A 77 2.25 -12.94 -0.84
N LYS A 78 1.23 -12.64 -1.63
CA LYS A 78 0.53 -11.34 -1.55
C LYS A 78 -0.16 -11.15 -0.20
N ALA A 79 -0.74 -12.20 0.38
CA ALA A 79 -1.34 -12.17 1.71
C ALA A 79 -0.32 -11.76 2.79
N GLY A 80 0.92 -12.25 2.67
CA GLY A 80 2.06 -11.86 3.50
C GLY A 80 2.44 -10.39 3.35
N LEU A 81 2.56 -9.90 2.11
CA LEU A 81 2.84 -8.48 1.85
C LEU A 81 1.76 -7.55 2.41
N LEU A 82 0.49 -7.92 2.30
CA LEU A 82 -0.61 -7.18 2.92
C LEU A 82 -0.54 -7.22 4.45
N ALA A 83 -0.11 -8.34 5.04
CA ALA A 83 0.08 -8.43 6.49
C ALA A 83 1.22 -7.51 6.97
N GLU A 84 2.35 -7.49 6.27
CA GLU A 84 3.47 -6.57 6.52
C GLU A 84 3.04 -5.11 6.40
N LEU A 85 2.29 -4.76 5.33
CA LEU A 85 1.72 -3.42 5.16
C LEU A 85 0.83 -3.02 6.34
N ARG A 86 -0.01 -3.94 6.81
CA ARG A 86 -0.88 -3.69 7.97
C ARG A 86 -0.06 -3.48 9.25
N GLU A 87 0.98 -4.26 9.46
CA GLU A 87 1.88 -4.13 10.61
C GLU A 87 2.56 -2.77 10.61
N HIS A 88 3.18 -2.40 9.49
CA HIS A 88 3.80 -1.08 9.31
C HIS A 88 2.83 0.06 9.64
N LEU A 89 1.59 0.00 9.14
CA LEU A 89 0.57 1.02 9.43
C LEU A 89 0.14 1.03 10.92
N ASN A 90 0.14 -0.10 11.61
CA ASN A 90 -0.14 -0.14 13.05
C ASN A 90 0.98 0.49 13.88
N GLU A 91 2.24 0.28 13.51
CA GLU A 91 3.38 0.92 14.18
C GLU A 91 3.26 2.45 14.13
N ARG A 92 2.74 3.01 13.02
CA ARG A 92 2.48 4.46 12.88
C ARG A 92 1.39 4.97 13.83
N LEU A 93 0.53 4.09 14.36
CA LEU A 93 -0.46 4.42 15.39
C LEU A 93 0.07 4.19 16.82
N GLY A 94 1.32 3.76 16.97
CA GLY A 94 1.92 3.39 18.26
C GLY A 94 1.34 2.10 18.84
N LYS A 95 0.94 1.16 17.99
CA LYS A 95 0.32 -0.12 18.36
C LYS A 95 1.19 -1.30 18.02
#